data_AF-A0A3C1KIS1-F1
#
_entry.id   AF-A0A3C1KIS1-F1
#
_cell.length_a   1.000
_cell.length_b   1.000
_cell.length_c   1.000
_cell.angle_alpha   90.00
_cell.angle_beta   90.00
_cell.angle_gamma   90.00
#
_symmetry.space_group_name_H-M   'P 1'
#
loop_
_entity.id
_entity.type
_entity.pdbx_description
1 polymer ?
#
loop_
_entity_poly.entity_id
_entity_poly.type
_entity_poly.pdbx_seq_one_letter_code
_entity_poly.pdbx_strand_id
1 'polypeptide(L)'
;MSSQDSASQSPGAKWTMLQLPDDVFVHSEKRPWVAMGEFGGSYVKVLHADKARNIAVFLYQLSPNSVFPMHEHLCTAIAYTLHGDWAYGDIELHKGSLAFETPGSTHAPVTGDTGFTV
;
A
#
# COMPACT_ATOMS: atom_id res chain seq x y z
N MET A 1 39.43 -12.95 -6.11
CA MET A 1 38.35 -13.83 -5.60
C MET A 1 37.18 -12.93 -5.26
N SER A 2 36.03 -12.90 -5.91
CA SER A 2 35.44 -13.64 -7.03
C SER A 2 34.59 -12.62 -7.78
N SER A 3 34.82 -12.42 -9.08
CA SER A 3 33.93 -11.63 -9.95
C SER A 3 32.61 -12.38 -10.06
N GLN A 4 31.50 -11.75 -9.71
CA GLN A 4 30.18 -12.25 -10.10
C GLN A 4 30.04 -12.00 -11.61
N ASP A 5 30.13 -13.07 -12.39
CA ASP A 5 29.78 -13.03 -13.80
C ASP A 5 28.31 -12.62 -13.91
N SER A 6 28.08 -11.39 -14.37
CA SER A 6 26.77 -10.98 -14.85
C SER A 6 26.50 -11.79 -16.12
N ALA A 7 25.77 -12.89 -15.99
CA ALA A 7 25.33 -13.67 -17.13
C ALA A 7 24.59 -12.73 -18.10
N SER A 8 25.17 -12.53 -19.28
CA SER A 8 24.57 -11.77 -20.37
C SER A 8 23.29 -12.48 -20.79
N GLN A 9 22.14 -11.96 -20.37
CA GLN A 9 20.86 -12.47 -20.82
C GLN A 9 20.69 -12.10 -22.29
N SER A 10 20.66 -13.10 -23.16
CA SER A 10 20.42 -12.91 -24.59
C SER A 10 18.96 -12.47 -24.82
N PRO A 11 18.72 -11.43 -25.63
CA PRO A 11 17.36 -11.03 -26.00
C PRO A 11 16.62 -12.22 -26.63
N GLY A 12 15.47 -12.60 -26.06
CA GLY A 12 14.64 -13.71 -26.56
C GLY A 12 14.79 -15.04 -25.81
N ALA A 13 15.61 -15.11 -24.75
CA ALA A 13 15.57 -16.25 -23.83
C ALA A 13 14.16 -16.41 -23.24
N LYS A 14 13.49 -17.52 -23.57
CA LYS A 14 12.20 -17.87 -22.96
C LYS A 14 12.45 -18.32 -21.53
N TRP A 15 12.19 -17.44 -20.58
CA TRP A 15 12.18 -17.78 -19.17
C TRP A 15 11.19 -18.92 -18.92
N THR A 16 11.63 -19.96 -18.22
CA THR A 16 10.69 -20.93 -17.65
C THR A 16 9.82 -20.16 -16.66
N MET A 17 8.51 -20.12 -16.92
CA MET A 17 7.54 -19.57 -15.98
C MET A 17 7.51 -20.51 -14.77
N LEU A 18 8.11 -20.08 -13.66
CA LEU A 18 8.12 -20.79 -12.40
C LEU A 18 7.29 -20.00 -11.39
N GLN A 19 6.14 -20.57 -11.01
CA GLN A 19 5.35 -20.10 -9.88
C GLN A 19 5.72 -20.93 -8.65
N LEU A 20 5.98 -20.30 -7.52
CA LEU A 20 6.27 -20.99 -6.28
C LEU A 20 4.96 -21.29 -5.51
N PRO A 21 4.92 -22.36 -4.70
CA PRO A 21 3.74 -22.72 -3.93
C PRO A 21 3.27 -21.64 -2.93
N ASP A 22 4.19 -20.78 -2.48
CA ASP A 22 3.93 -19.74 -1.50
C ASP A 22 3.40 -18.43 -2.12
N ASP A 23 3.30 -18.35 -3.45
CA ASP A 23 2.82 -17.15 -4.12
C ASP A 23 1.33 -16.94 -3.90
N VAL A 24 0.95 -15.70 -3.56
CA VAL A 24 -0.42 -15.35 -3.22
C VAL A 24 -1.02 -14.44 -4.28
N PHE A 25 -2.13 -14.88 -4.89
CA PHE A 25 -2.91 -14.12 -5.86
C PHE A 25 -4.23 -13.67 -5.25
N VAL A 26 -4.51 -12.37 -5.29
CA VAL A 26 -5.72 -11.79 -4.69
C VAL A 26 -6.46 -10.96 -5.71
N HIS A 27 -7.70 -11.35 -5.94
CA HIS A 27 -8.71 -10.56 -6.65
C HIS A 27 -9.42 -9.65 -5.66
N SER A 28 -9.04 -8.36 -5.63
CA SER A 28 -9.51 -7.41 -4.62
C SER A 28 -11.02 -7.20 -4.66
N GLU A 29 -11.67 -7.35 -5.81
CA GLU A 29 -13.12 -7.25 -5.97
C GLU A 29 -13.88 -8.36 -5.23
N LYS A 30 -13.21 -9.48 -4.92
CA LYS A 30 -13.79 -10.61 -4.19
C LYS A 30 -13.55 -10.53 -2.68
N ARG A 31 -12.84 -9.49 -2.19
CA ARG A 31 -12.64 -9.23 -0.76
C ARG A 31 -13.65 -8.21 -0.27
N PRO A 32 -14.25 -8.41 0.92
CA PRO A 32 -15.19 -7.45 1.48
C PRO A 32 -14.48 -6.17 1.91
N TRP A 33 -15.18 -5.05 1.77
CA TRP A 33 -14.85 -3.84 2.52
C TRP A 33 -15.37 -4.00 3.95
N VAL A 34 -14.53 -3.69 4.94
CA VAL A 34 -14.86 -3.70 6.37
C VAL A 34 -14.92 -2.26 6.84
N ALA A 35 -16.04 -1.85 7.43
CA ALA A 35 -16.20 -0.50 7.96
C ALA A 35 -15.19 -0.24 9.09
N MET A 36 -14.57 0.94 9.10
CA MET A 36 -13.58 1.33 10.09
C MET A 36 -14.22 1.96 11.33
N GLY A 37 -15.26 1.34 11.89
CA GLY A 37 -15.90 1.74 13.14
C GLY A 37 -16.21 3.24 13.22
N GLU A 38 -15.47 3.95 14.09
CA GLU A 38 -15.63 5.39 14.36
C GLU A 38 -15.25 6.30 13.18
N PHE A 39 -14.51 5.79 12.18
CA PHE A 39 -14.20 6.49 10.93
C PHE A 39 -15.37 6.32 9.94
N GLY A 40 -16.52 6.88 10.28
CA GLY A 40 -17.76 6.75 9.51
C GLY A 40 -17.57 7.04 8.01
N GLY A 41 -18.05 6.15 7.14
CA GLY A 41 -17.86 6.26 5.69
C GLY A 41 -16.48 5.84 5.19
N SER A 42 -15.58 5.41 6.09
CA SER A 42 -14.28 4.84 5.75
C SER A 42 -14.27 3.32 5.90
N TYR A 43 -13.49 2.66 5.06
CA TYR A 43 -13.45 1.21 4.92
C TYR A 43 -12.01 0.73 4.70
N VAL A 44 -11.75 -0.49 5.17
CA VAL A 44 -10.51 -1.21 4.89
C VAL A 44 -10.83 -2.53 4.20
N LYS A 45 -9.99 -2.93 3.26
CA LYS A 45 -10.03 -4.24 2.62
C LYS A 45 -8.68 -4.90 2.75
N VAL A 46 -8.60 -5.94 3.57
CA VAL A 46 -7.37 -6.72 3.74
C VAL A 46 -7.18 -7.63 2.53
N LEU A 47 -6.05 -7.47 1.83
CA LEU A 47 -5.68 -8.30 0.69
C LEU A 47 -4.78 -9.46 1.12
N HIS A 48 -3.75 -9.15 1.92
CA HIS A 48 -2.80 -10.12 2.44
C HIS A 48 -2.33 -9.71 3.84
N ALA A 49 -2.14 -10.69 4.72
CA ALA A 49 -1.57 -10.49 6.04
C ALA A 49 -0.70 -11.70 6.37
N ASP A 50 0.59 -11.46 6.59
CA ASP A 50 1.58 -12.48 6.96
C ASP A 50 2.29 -12.02 8.23
N LYS A 51 1.92 -12.66 9.34
CA LYS A 51 2.50 -12.38 10.65
C LYS A 51 3.95 -12.86 10.78
N ALA A 52 4.33 -13.93 10.09
CA ALA A 52 5.70 -14.45 10.17
C ALA A 52 6.69 -13.52 9.48
N ARG A 53 6.26 -12.88 8.38
CA ARG A 53 7.06 -11.93 7.60
C ARG A 53 6.83 -10.46 7.98
N ASN A 54 5.89 -10.18 8.88
CA ASN A 54 5.44 -8.83 9.26
C ASN A 54 4.97 -7.99 8.06
N ILE A 55 4.19 -8.61 7.16
CA ILE A 55 3.64 -7.96 5.96
C ILE A 55 2.13 -7.82 6.12
N ALA A 56 1.62 -6.63 5.84
CA ALA A 56 0.20 -6.38 5.64
C ALA A 56 0.01 -5.60 4.34
N VAL A 57 -0.95 -6.04 3.53
CA VAL A 57 -1.34 -5.38 2.28
C VAL A 57 -2.85 -5.20 2.33
N PHE A 58 -3.29 -3.97 2.18
CA PHE A 58 -4.69 -3.56 2.26
C PHE A 58 -4.99 -2.53 1.18
N LEU A 59 -6.29 -2.34 0.91
CA LEU A 59 -6.79 -1.08 0.37
C LEU A 59 -7.47 -0.32 1.50
N TYR A 60 -7.19 0.97 1.58
CA TYR A 60 -7.96 1.89 2.40
C TYR A 60 -8.86 2.75 1.53
N GLN A 61 -10.06 3.01 2.02
CA GLN A 61 -10.92 4.07 1.52
C GLN A 61 -11.27 4.97 2.70
N LEU A 62 -10.72 6.18 2.73
CA LEU A 62 -11.09 7.16 3.76
C LEU A 62 -12.09 8.15 3.19
N SER A 63 -13.10 8.47 4.00
CA SER A 63 -14.14 9.44 3.67
C SER A 63 -13.54 10.84 3.45
N PRO A 64 -14.23 11.71 2.69
CA PRO A 64 -13.88 13.12 2.60
C PRO A 64 -13.75 13.82 3.95
N ASN A 65 -12.96 14.89 4.01
CA ASN A 65 -12.86 15.79 5.16
C ASN A 65 -12.63 15.07 6.50
N SER A 66 -11.80 14.01 6.46
CA SER A 66 -11.54 13.12 7.59
C SER A 66 -10.09 13.22 8.03
N VAL A 67 -9.86 13.05 9.33
CA VAL A 67 -8.51 12.99 9.92
C VAL A 67 -8.28 11.58 10.42
N PHE A 68 -7.28 10.91 9.85
CA PHE A 68 -6.84 9.63 10.38
C PHE A 68 -5.96 9.85 11.62
N PRO A 69 -5.99 8.95 12.62
CA PRO A 69 -5.28 9.19 13.88
C PRO A 69 -3.80 9.40 13.67
N MET A 70 -3.22 10.27 14.51
CA MET A 70 -1.78 10.39 14.63
C MET A 70 -1.17 9.02 14.93
N HIS A 71 -0.21 8.60 14.15
CA HIS A 71 0.49 7.33 14.33
C HIS A 71 1.96 7.42 13.93
N GLU A 72 2.75 6.53 14.51
CA GLU A 72 4.15 6.29 14.15
C GLU A 72 4.24 4.99 13.34
N HIS A 73 5.01 5.03 12.26
CA HIS A 73 5.31 3.84 11.47
C HIS A 73 6.41 3.01 12.11
N LEU A 74 6.09 1.80 12.57
CA LEU A 74 7.08 0.84 13.09
C LEU A 74 7.78 0.04 11.98
N CYS A 75 7.26 0.11 10.76
CA CYS A 75 7.80 -0.51 9.55
C CYS A 75 7.66 0.45 8.37
N THR A 76 8.25 0.11 7.23
CA THR A 76 8.02 0.90 6.01
C THR A 76 6.56 0.77 5.57
N ALA A 77 5.88 1.90 5.42
CA ALA A 77 4.57 1.96 4.78
C ALA A 77 4.68 2.51 3.37
N ILE A 78 3.96 1.90 2.44
CA ILE A 78 3.95 2.31 1.03
C ILE A 78 2.49 2.43 0.62
N ALA A 79 2.08 3.63 0.23
CA ALA A 79 0.73 3.92 -0.22
C ALA A 79 0.76 4.49 -1.64
N TYR A 80 -0.04 3.91 -2.55
CA TYR A 80 -0.17 4.40 -3.91
C TYR A 80 -1.60 4.84 -4.16
N THR A 81 -1.78 6.12 -4.47
CA THR A 81 -3.12 6.72 -4.52
C THR A 81 -3.83 6.33 -5.82
N LEU A 82 -4.91 5.56 -5.69
CA LEU A 82 -5.74 5.10 -6.80
C LEU A 82 -6.81 6.14 -7.17
N HIS A 83 -7.36 6.83 -6.16
CA HIS A 83 -8.41 7.83 -6.30
C HIS A 83 -8.33 8.88 -5.21
N GLY A 84 -8.83 10.08 -5.52
CA GLY A 84 -9.04 11.16 -4.58
C GLY A 84 -7.76 11.91 -4.19
N ASP A 85 -7.84 12.57 -3.04
CA ASP A 85 -6.83 13.51 -2.55
C ASP A 85 -6.71 13.51 -1.02
N TRP A 86 -5.48 13.68 -0.55
CA TRP A 86 -5.12 13.64 0.86
C TRP A 86 -3.78 14.30 1.11
N ALA A 87 -3.46 14.60 2.37
CA ALA A 87 -2.28 15.36 2.71
C ALA A 87 -1.65 15.01 4.07
N TYR A 88 -0.38 15.42 4.21
CA TYR A 88 0.37 15.52 5.45
C TYR A 88 0.87 16.95 5.63
N GLY A 89 0.15 17.77 6.39
CA GLY A 89 0.48 19.20 6.47
C GLY A 89 0.44 19.82 5.07
N ASP A 90 1.59 20.31 4.60
CA ASP A 90 1.73 20.97 3.29
C ASP A 90 2.01 20.01 2.10
N ILE A 91 2.11 18.69 2.36
CA ILE A 91 2.36 17.70 1.31
C ILE A 91 1.03 17.14 0.82
N GLU A 92 0.64 17.50 -0.40
CA GLU A 92 -0.57 17.00 -1.06
C GLU A 92 -0.28 15.78 -1.94
N LEU A 93 -1.17 14.80 -1.87
CA LEU A 93 -1.11 13.53 -2.59
C LEU A 93 -2.43 13.33 -3.32
N HIS A 94 -2.36 12.99 -4.61
CA HIS A 94 -3.52 12.78 -5.46
C HIS A 94 -3.36 11.47 -6.23
N LYS A 95 -4.36 11.09 -7.04
CA LYS A 95 -4.26 9.91 -7.92
C LYS A 95 -2.91 9.86 -8.66
N GLY A 96 -2.21 8.73 -8.53
CA GLY A 96 -0.88 8.49 -9.10
C GLY A 96 0.29 8.83 -8.17
N SER A 97 0.05 9.51 -7.04
CA SER A 97 1.09 9.79 -6.05
C SER A 97 1.46 8.54 -5.25
N LEU A 98 2.75 8.41 -4.96
CA LEU A 98 3.33 7.39 -4.10
C LEU A 98 3.81 8.07 -2.80
N ALA A 99 3.33 7.59 -1.65
CA ALA A 99 3.95 7.86 -0.37
C ALA A 99 4.82 6.65 0.02
N PHE A 100 6.08 6.91 0.33
CA PHE A 100 7.02 5.92 0.84
C PHE A 100 7.52 6.41 2.20
N GLU A 101 7.02 5.77 3.26
CA GLU A 101 7.12 6.25 4.63
C GLU A 101 8.07 5.37 5.40
N THR A 102 9.07 5.99 6.01
CA THR A 102 10.16 5.27 6.68
C THR A 102 9.80 4.98 8.14
N PRO A 103 10.35 3.90 8.73
CA PRO A 103 10.19 3.63 10.16
C PRO A 103 10.58 4.83 11.03
N GLY A 104 9.77 5.12 12.05
CA GLY A 104 9.91 6.27 12.95
C GLY A 104 9.26 7.56 12.45
N SER A 105 8.76 7.61 11.21
CA SER A 105 7.93 8.74 10.76
C SER A 105 6.60 8.77 11.52
N THR A 106 6.17 9.97 11.94
CA THR A 106 4.95 10.19 12.71
C THR A 106 4.08 11.25 12.03
N HIS A 107 2.82 10.94 11.77
CA HIS A 107 1.90 11.86 11.10
C HIS A 107 0.42 11.51 11.31
N ALA A 108 -0.45 12.42 10.89
CA ALA A 108 -1.91 12.24 10.83
C ALA A 108 -2.38 12.60 9.41
N PRO A 109 -2.69 11.61 8.55
CA PRO A 109 -3.24 11.89 7.23
C PRO A 109 -4.58 12.63 7.32
N VAL A 110 -4.75 13.63 6.47
CA VAL A 110 -6.03 14.32 6.30
C VAL A 110 -6.53 14.12 4.87
N THR A 111 -7.84 13.94 4.70
CA THR A 111 -8.45 13.82 3.38
C THR A 111 -9.11 15.14 2.98
N GLY A 112 -9.05 15.49 1.69
CA GLY A 112 -9.80 16.62 1.18
C GLY A 112 -11.23 16.23 0.79
N ASP A 113 -11.82 16.99 -0.14
CA ASP A 113 -13.25 16.91 -0.45
C ASP A 113 -13.68 15.60 -1.14
N THR A 114 -12.74 14.83 -1.68
CA THR A 114 -13.05 13.59 -2.39
C THR A 114 -12.74 12.32 -1.60
N GLY A 115 -12.12 12.45 -0.42
CA GLY A 115 -11.57 11.30 0.30
C GLY A 115 -10.38 10.71 -0.47
N PHE A 116 -10.02 9.47 -0.16
CA PHE A 116 -9.05 8.75 -1.00
C PHE A 116 -9.30 7.26 -1.08
N THR A 117 -8.66 6.62 -2.05
CA THR A 117 -8.38 5.18 -2.04
C THR A 117 -6.90 4.96 -2.30
N VAL A 118 -6.23 4.23 -1.40
CA VAL A 118 -4.80 3.87 -1.45
C VAL A 118 -4.62 2.38 -1.23
#